data_AF-A0A7S0RPN8-F1
#
_entry.id   AF-A0A7S0RPN8-F1
#
_cell.length_a   1.000
_cell.length_b   1.000
_cell.length_c   1.000
_cell.angle_alpha   90.00
_cell.angle_beta   90.00
_cell.angle_gamma   90.00
#
_symmetry.space_group_name_H-M   'P 1'
#
loop_
_entity.id
_entity.type
_entity.pdbx_description
1 polymer ?
#
loop_
_entity_poly.entity_id
_entity_poly.type
_entity_poly.pdbx_seq_one_letter_code
_entity_poly.pdbx_strand_id
1 'polypeptide(L)'
;GDYLAVPNKCNCEAEPDITIQGYTTIEPMDLLGFNDALVRKGPLIAALDGTPFTFAYYAGGYYDDPKCGTNVTWLTHLNEVVGFTTATNGDRYSIMKNSWGTRWGIDGYILMNQENNVCNHTNQAAYPNMTKIQPGQDSDSDLDSEFKPPVDTAAMLNAPAEAGEKKVVGAEKNSATTKPSQAIGAETKHVRDKTLLA
;
A
#
# COMPACT_ATOMS: atom_id res chain seq x y z
N GLY A 1 -6.58 -24.91 16.75
CA GLY A 1 -5.35 -25.72 16.67
C GLY A 1 -4.23 -24.85 16.15
N ASP A 2 -2.98 -25.26 16.34
CA ASP A 2 -1.82 -24.46 15.91
C ASP A 2 -1.66 -24.41 14.38
N TYR A 3 -1.08 -23.32 13.86
CA TYR A 3 -0.71 -23.22 12.45
C TYR A 3 0.55 -24.05 12.17
N LEU A 4 0.43 -25.10 11.34
CA LEU A 4 1.48 -26.10 11.14
C LEU A 4 2.51 -25.76 10.05
N ALA A 5 2.28 -24.69 9.26
CA ALA A 5 3.11 -24.30 8.12
C ALA A 5 3.39 -25.43 7.09
N VAL A 6 2.51 -26.44 7.02
CA VAL A 6 2.58 -27.53 6.04
C VAL A 6 1.18 -27.79 5.46
N PRO A 7 1.05 -28.00 4.14
CA PRO A 7 -0.21 -28.45 3.56
C PRO A 7 -0.62 -29.79 4.17
N ASN A 8 -1.89 -29.90 4.57
CA ASN A 8 -2.47 -31.14 5.11
C ASN A 8 -3.91 -31.29 4.62
N LYS A 9 -4.55 -32.43 4.90
CA LYS A 9 -5.97 -32.64 4.62
C LYS A 9 -6.82 -31.61 5.39
N CYS A 10 -7.90 -31.14 4.76
CA CYS A 10 -8.85 -30.25 5.42
C CYS A 10 -9.37 -30.89 6.71
N ASN A 11 -9.31 -30.15 7.80
CA ASN A 11 -10.11 -30.43 8.98
C ASN A 11 -11.42 -29.63 8.89
N CYS A 12 -12.36 -30.14 8.09
CA CYS A 12 -13.60 -29.45 7.70
C CYS A 12 -14.70 -29.51 8.78
N GLU A 13 -14.37 -29.89 10.02
CA GLU A 13 -15.31 -29.95 11.16
C GLU A 13 -15.49 -28.60 11.87
N ALA A 14 -14.88 -27.52 11.35
CA ALA A 14 -15.00 -26.18 11.91
C ALA A 14 -16.29 -25.51 11.44
N GLU A 15 -17.10 -25.05 12.39
CA GLU A 15 -18.23 -24.16 12.12
C GLU A 15 -17.71 -22.72 11.92
N PRO A 16 -18.15 -21.99 10.87
CA PRO A 16 -17.64 -20.65 10.59
C PRO A 16 -18.26 -19.60 11.51
N ASP A 17 -17.43 -18.85 12.24
CA ASP A 17 -17.86 -17.68 13.01
C ASP A 17 -18.24 -16.48 12.11
N ILE A 18 -17.67 -16.41 10.90
CA ILE A 18 -17.85 -15.32 9.94
C ILE A 18 -18.06 -15.88 8.54
N THR A 19 -19.00 -15.32 7.79
CA THR A 19 -19.17 -15.60 6.37
C THR A 19 -18.67 -14.44 5.52
N ILE A 20 -17.78 -14.75 4.59
CA ILE A 20 -17.32 -13.84 3.53
C ILE A 20 -18.27 -13.97 2.35
N GLN A 21 -18.98 -12.89 2.02
CA GLN A 21 -19.92 -12.82 0.89
C GLN A 21 -19.22 -12.51 -0.44
N GLY A 22 -17.99 -12.03 -0.38
CA GLY A 22 -17.17 -11.69 -1.53
C GLY A 22 -16.03 -10.78 -1.11
N TYR A 23 -15.46 -10.08 -2.07
CA TYR A 23 -14.43 -9.07 -1.85
C TYR A 23 -14.63 -7.92 -2.82
N THR A 24 -14.08 -6.76 -2.48
CA THR A 24 -14.01 -5.61 -3.36
C THR A 24 -12.57 -5.27 -3.61
N THR A 25 -12.20 -5.16 -4.89
CA THR A 25 -10.89 -4.69 -5.34
C THR A 25 -10.87 -3.19 -5.46
N ILE A 26 -9.70 -2.60 -5.20
CA ILE A 26 -9.44 -1.17 -5.36
C ILE A 26 -8.83 -0.97 -6.74
N GLU A 27 -9.24 0.11 -7.42
CA GLU A 27 -8.68 0.46 -8.72
C GLU A 27 -7.15 0.65 -8.62
N PRO A 28 -6.37 0.08 -9.56
CA PRO A 28 -4.91 0.14 -9.50
C PRO A 28 -4.40 1.58 -9.41
N MET A 29 -3.53 1.85 -8.43
CA MET A 29 -2.89 3.15 -8.18
C MET A 29 -3.86 4.30 -7.84
N ASP A 30 -5.14 4.01 -7.55
CA ASP A 30 -6.05 5.01 -6.97
C ASP A 30 -5.73 5.20 -5.49
N LEU A 31 -4.76 6.08 -5.18
CA LEU A 31 -4.37 6.38 -3.80
C LEU A 31 -5.51 6.98 -2.96
N LEU A 32 -6.46 7.67 -3.59
CA LEU A 32 -7.61 8.21 -2.87
C LEU A 32 -8.55 7.06 -2.48
N GLY A 33 -8.91 6.19 -3.42
CA GLY A 33 -9.71 5.00 -3.17
C GLY A 33 -9.04 4.03 -2.20
N PHE A 34 -7.72 3.86 -2.29
CA PHE A 34 -6.93 3.03 -1.37
C PHE A 34 -7.02 3.51 0.07
N ASN A 35 -6.78 4.81 0.29
CA ASN A 35 -6.82 5.39 1.63
C ASN A 35 -8.26 5.55 2.17
N ASP A 36 -9.24 5.84 1.30
CA ASP A 36 -10.66 5.89 1.68
C ASP A 36 -11.18 4.50 2.09
N ALA A 37 -10.79 3.45 1.36
CA ALA A 37 -11.11 2.07 1.72
C ALA A 37 -10.49 1.69 3.08
N LEU A 38 -9.23 2.04 3.36
CA LEU A 38 -8.62 1.81 4.66
C LEU A 38 -9.43 2.43 5.80
N VAL A 39 -9.87 3.67 5.63
CA VAL A 39 -10.64 4.40 6.66
C VAL A 39 -12.05 3.84 6.83
N ARG A 40 -12.73 3.49 5.74
CA ARG A 40 -14.16 3.13 5.77
C ARG A 40 -14.44 1.64 5.88
N LYS A 41 -13.49 0.80 5.47
CA LYS A 41 -13.66 -0.65 5.33
C LYS A 41 -12.70 -1.43 6.22
N GLY A 42 -11.68 -0.76 6.77
CA GLY A 42 -10.66 -1.38 7.59
C GLY A 42 -9.48 -1.92 6.76
N PRO A 43 -8.75 -2.91 7.29
CA PRO A 43 -7.54 -3.40 6.66
C PRO A 43 -7.73 -3.91 5.23
N LEU A 44 -6.73 -3.68 4.39
CA LEU A 44 -6.68 -4.17 3.01
C LEU A 44 -5.66 -5.28 2.89
N ILE A 45 -5.90 -6.25 2.02
CA ILE A 45 -4.85 -7.15 1.54
C ILE A 45 -4.26 -6.52 0.29
N ALA A 46 -2.93 -6.36 0.26
CA ALA A 46 -2.20 -5.79 -0.87
C ALA A 46 -1.11 -6.75 -1.36
N ALA A 47 -1.08 -6.99 -2.67
CA ALA A 47 0.00 -7.72 -3.32
C ALA A 47 1.15 -6.77 -3.67
N LEU A 48 2.37 -7.25 -3.47
CA LEU A 48 3.59 -6.48 -3.70
C LEU A 48 4.73 -7.34 -4.23
N ASP A 49 5.74 -6.68 -4.79
CA ASP A 49 7.03 -7.28 -5.12
C ASP A 49 7.91 -7.38 -3.85
N GLY A 50 7.98 -8.56 -3.25
CA GLY A 50 8.85 -8.85 -2.09
C GLY A 50 10.23 -9.38 -2.45
N THR A 51 10.62 -9.38 -3.74
CA THR A 51 11.88 -10.00 -4.20
C THR A 51 13.16 -9.23 -3.85
N PRO A 52 13.17 -7.89 -3.70
CA PRO A 52 14.41 -7.19 -3.38
C PRO A 52 14.99 -7.58 -2.02
N PHE A 53 16.33 -7.68 -1.94
CA PHE A 53 17.02 -7.93 -0.67
C PHE A 53 16.76 -6.83 0.38
N THR A 54 16.57 -5.60 -0.06
CA THR A 54 16.17 -4.46 0.78
C THR A 54 14.84 -4.71 1.49
N PHE A 55 13.89 -5.40 0.85
CA PHE A 55 12.65 -5.83 1.48
C PHE A 55 12.88 -6.99 2.46
N ALA A 56 13.62 -8.02 2.03
CA ALA A 56 13.92 -9.19 2.85
C ALA A 56 14.63 -8.84 4.18
N TYR A 57 15.53 -7.85 4.14
CA TYR A 57 16.30 -7.39 5.30
C TYR A 57 15.83 -6.03 5.85
N TYR A 58 14.62 -5.60 5.52
CA TYR A 58 14.06 -4.38 6.09
C TYR A 58 14.05 -4.46 7.63
N ALA A 59 14.61 -3.45 8.27
CA ALA A 59 14.77 -3.36 9.73
C ALA A 59 14.16 -2.08 10.34
N GLY A 60 13.63 -1.17 9.51
CA GLY A 60 12.98 0.05 9.99
C GLY A 60 13.10 1.25 9.06
N GLY A 61 12.43 2.34 9.44
CA GLY A 61 12.35 3.58 8.68
C GLY A 61 11.38 3.55 7.50
N TYR A 62 11.37 4.62 6.72
CA TYR A 62 10.54 4.75 5.52
C TYR A 62 11.14 3.96 4.35
N TYR A 63 10.39 2.99 3.84
CA TYR A 63 10.82 2.14 2.73
C TYR A 63 10.49 2.79 1.38
N ASP A 64 11.52 3.05 0.58
CA ASP A 64 11.44 3.73 -0.71
C ASP A 64 12.52 3.22 -1.68
N ASP A 65 12.63 1.89 -1.84
CA ASP A 65 13.58 1.32 -2.79
C ASP A 65 13.08 1.50 -4.24
N PRO A 66 13.74 2.32 -5.08
CA PRO A 66 13.31 2.56 -6.46
C PRO A 66 13.44 1.32 -7.37
N LYS A 67 14.13 0.27 -6.91
CA LYS A 67 14.25 -1.00 -7.64
C LYS A 67 13.12 -1.97 -7.31
N CYS A 68 12.29 -1.67 -6.31
CA CYS A 68 11.18 -2.53 -5.95
C CYS A 68 9.99 -2.30 -6.87
N GLY A 69 9.44 -3.35 -7.48
CA GLY A 69 8.24 -3.24 -8.29
C GLY A 69 8.47 -2.62 -9.68
N THR A 70 9.62 -2.84 -10.32
CA THR A 70 9.83 -2.38 -11.70
C THR A 70 8.91 -3.08 -12.73
N ASN A 71 8.20 -4.13 -12.33
CA ASN A 71 7.25 -4.86 -13.16
C ASN A 71 5.95 -5.16 -12.39
N VAL A 72 4.84 -4.58 -12.83
CA VAL A 72 3.50 -4.73 -12.22
C VAL A 72 2.94 -6.16 -12.30
N THR A 73 3.51 -7.01 -13.16
CA THR A 73 3.11 -8.43 -13.27
C THR A 73 3.87 -9.32 -12.29
N TRP A 74 4.87 -8.79 -11.58
CA TRP A 74 5.74 -9.54 -10.67
C TRP A 74 5.41 -9.21 -9.23
N LEU A 75 4.22 -9.60 -8.80
CA LEU A 75 3.81 -9.56 -7.40
C LEU A 75 4.06 -10.93 -6.79
N THR A 76 4.85 -10.98 -5.74
CA THR A 76 5.40 -12.23 -5.18
C THR A 76 4.99 -12.45 -3.73
N HIS A 77 4.46 -11.43 -3.07
CA HIS A 77 4.10 -11.48 -1.66
C HIS A 77 2.80 -10.72 -1.37
N LEU A 78 2.16 -11.05 -0.25
CA LEU A 78 0.94 -10.40 0.23
C LEU A 78 1.16 -9.86 1.64
N ASN A 79 0.81 -8.61 1.84
CA ASN A 79 0.81 -7.96 3.15
C ASN A 79 -0.57 -7.39 3.46
N GLU A 80 -0.84 -7.20 4.75
CA GLU A 80 -2.05 -6.55 5.24
C GLU A 80 -1.75 -5.07 5.49
N VAL A 81 -2.45 -4.17 4.82
CA VAL A 81 -2.35 -2.72 5.02
C VAL A 81 -3.31 -2.35 6.14
N VAL A 82 -2.78 -1.86 7.24
CA VAL A 82 -3.55 -1.57 8.47
C VAL A 82 -3.72 -0.07 8.70
N GLY A 83 -3.24 0.78 7.79
CA GLY A 83 -3.37 2.22 7.90
C GLY A 83 -2.33 2.94 7.06
N PHE A 84 -2.24 4.25 7.25
CA PHE A 84 -1.22 5.09 6.62
C PHE A 84 -0.78 6.20 7.58
N THR A 85 0.38 6.76 7.31
CA THR A 85 0.94 7.92 8.02
C THR A 85 1.53 8.91 7.02
N THR A 86 1.77 10.14 7.47
CA THR A 86 2.43 11.18 6.69
C THR A 86 3.74 11.55 7.38
N ALA A 87 4.83 11.44 6.63
CA ALA A 87 6.15 11.83 7.10
C ALA A 87 6.30 13.35 7.17
N THR A 88 7.33 13.82 7.88
CA THR A 88 7.57 15.26 8.06
C THR A 88 7.90 16.00 6.76
N ASN A 89 8.35 15.28 5.73
CA ASN A 89 8.59 15.83 4.39
C ASN A 89 7.31 15.92 3.53
N GLY A 90 6.18 15.44 4.03
CA GLY A 90 4.89 15.44 3.34
C GLY A 90 4.54 14.13 2.63
N ASP A 91 5.49 13.18 2.51
CA ASP A 91 5.25 11.92 1.81
C ASP A 91 4.34 11.01 2.64
N ARG A 92 3.47 10.27 1.95
CA ARG A 92 2.52 9.34 2.59
C ARG A 92 3.04 7.91 2.52
N TYR A 93 2.87 7.18 3.63
CA TYR A 93 3.34 5.81 3.77
C TYR A 93 2.21 4.89 4.23
N SER A 94 2.07 3.76 3.56
CA SER A 94 1.22 2.64 4.00
C SER A 94 1.89 1.93 5.18
N ILE A 95 1.14 1.68 6.24
CA ILE A 95 1.57 0.84 7.37
C ILE A 95 1.13 -0.58 7.03
N MET A 96 2.07 -1.44 6.71
CA MET A 96 1.77 -2.80 6.26
C MET A 96 2.32 -3.83 7.26
N LYS A 97 1.48 -4.76 7.67
CA LYS A 97 1.82 -5.93 8.49
C LYS A 97 2.28 -7.07 7.59
N ASN A 98 3.39 -7.68 7.97
CA ASN A 98 3.93 -8.87 7.31
C ASN A 98 3.63 -10.13 8.14
N SER A 99 3.85 -11.29 7.54
CA SER A 99 3.66 -12.63 8.13
C SER A 99 4.99 -13.31 8.49
N TRP A 100 6.09 -12.56 8.58
CA TRP A 100 7.44 -13.07 8.85
C TRP A 100 7.89 -12.95 10.31
N GLY A 101 6.94 -12.75 11.22
CA GLY A 101 7.18 -12.60 12.65
C GLY A 101 7.69 -11.20 13.04
N THR A 102 7.77 -10.95 14.34
CA THR A 102 8.05 -9.61 14.90
C THR A 102 9.51 -9.18 14.79
N ARG A 103 10.43 -10.10 14.44
CA ARG A 103 11.85 -9.80 14.27
C ARG A 103 12.18 -9.16 12.91
N TRP A 104 11.23 -9.15 11.99
CA TRP A 104 11.37 -8.51 10.69
C TRP A 104 10.77 -7.11 10.74
N GLY A 105 11.44 -6.12 10.13
CA GLY A 105 10.96 -4.75 10.10
C GLY A 105 10.80 -4.12 11.48
N ILE A 106 9.79 -3.26 11.61
CA ILE A 106 9.43 -2.63 12.87
C ILE A 106 8.38 -3.54 13.51
N ASP A 107 8.76 -4.41 14.44
CA ASP A 107 7.83 -5.34 15.11
C ASP A 107 6.93 -6.16 14.16
N GLY A 108 7.42 -6.51 12.96
CA GLY A 108 6.66 -7.21 11.91
C GLY A 108 5.96 -6.31 10.88
N TYR A 109 6.18 -5.00 10.94
CA TYR A 109 5.57 -4.00 10.07
C TYR A 109 6.59 -3.27 9.20
N ILE A 110 6.10 -2.62 8.14
CA ILE A 110 6.86 -1.76 7.23
C ILE A 110 6.09 -0.48 6.90
N LEU A 111 6.81 0.63 6.75
CA LEU A 111 6.27 1.90 6.25
C LEU A 111 6.61 2.03 4.75
N MET A 112 5.66 1.73 3.88
CA MET A 112 5.85 1.65 2.41
C MET A 112 5.43 2.96 1.71
N ASN A 113 6.30 3.58 0.92
CA ASN A 113 6.00 4.86 0.26
C ASN A 113 4.88 4.72 -0.80
N GLN A 114 3.81 5.51 -0.67
CA GLN A 114 2.68 5.55 -1.60
C GLN A 114 2.97 6.35 -2.88
N GLU A 115 3.76 7.42 -2.79
CA GLU A 115 3.93 8.40 -3.89
C GLU A 115 4.58 7.77 -5.13
N ASN A 116 5.52 6.85 -4.91
CA ASN A 116 6.22 6.13 -5.98
C ASN A 116 5.60 4.77 -6.29
N ASN A 117 4.47 4.42 -5.66
CA ASN A 117 3.86 3.10 -5.73
C ASN A 117 4.91 1.98 -5.53
N VAL A 118 5.72 2.14 -4.47
CA VAL A 118 6.88 1.28 -4.24
C VAL A 118 6.44 -0.17 -4.13
N CYS A 119 7.20 -1.08 -4.76
CA CYS A 119 6.88 -2.51 -4.83
C CYS A 119 5.53 -2.82 -5.50
N ASN A 120 4.93 -1.88 -6.25
CA ASN A 120 3.58 -2.00 -6.84
C ASN A 120 2.47 -2.29 -5.83
N HIS A 121 2.64 -1.93 -4.56
CA HIS A 121 1.73 -2.33 -3.49
C HIS A 121 0.31 -1.77 -3.63
N THR A 122 0.08 -0.76 -4.49
CA THR A 122 -1.26 -0.19 -4.75
C THR A 122 -1.88 -0.68 -6.06
N ASN A 123 -1.24 -1.59 -6.80
CA ASN A 123 -1.80 -2.14 -8.04
C ASN A 123 -2.89 -3.18 -7.81
N GLN A 124 -2.76 -3.97 -6.74
CA GLN A 124 -3.67 -5.06 -6.44
C GLN A 124 -3.95 -5.08 -4.94
N ALA A 125 -5.03 -4.39 -4.57
CA ALA A 125 -5.52 -4.34 -3.20
C ALA A 125 -7.00 -4.71 -3.14
N ALA A 126 -7.41 -5.38 -2.08
CA ALA A 126 -8.79 -5.78 -1.86
C ALA A 126 -9.14 -5.87 -0.37
N TYR A 127 -10.43 -5.76 -0.06
CA TYR A 127 -10.98 -6.05 1.27
C TYR A 127 -12.17 -7.02 1.16
N PRO A 128 -12.39 -7.88 2.17
CA PRO A 128 -13.52 -8.80 2.18
C PRO A 128 -14.84 -8.06 2.47
N ASN A 129 -15.91 -8.51 1.82
CA ASN A 129 -17.28 -8.14 2.15
C ASN A 129 -17.83 -9.19 3.11
N MET A 130 -17.98 -8.83 4.40
CA MET A 130 -18.41 -9.75 5.45
C MET A 130 -19.86 -9.50 5.84
N THR A 131 -20.58 -10.56 6.20
CA THR A 131 -21.84 -10.48 6.93
C THR A 131 -21.71 -11.32 8.18
N LYS A 132 -22.05 -10.78 9.36
CA LYS A 132 -22.19 -11.60 10.55
C LYS A 132 -23.33 -12.61 10.31
N ILE A 133 -23.11 -13.87 10.67
CA ILE A 133 -24.20 -14.85 10.73
C ILE A 133 -24.97 -14.55 12.03
N GLN A 134 -26.23 -14.10 11.97
CA GLN A 134 -27.08 -14.03 13.16
C GLN A 134 -28.12 -15.15 13.15
N PRO A 135 -28.37 -15.73 14.34
CA PRO A 135 -29.73 -15.65 14.86
C PRO A 135 -29.78 -15.01 16.25
N GLY A 136 -30.29 -13.78 16.30
CA GLY A 136 -30.75 -13.14 17.54
C GLY A 136 -29.70 -12.30 18.28
N GLN A 137 -29.47 -11.08 17.80
CA GLN A 137 -28.93 -9.95 18.57
C GLN A 137 -27.64 -10.24 19.36
N ASP A 138 -26.51 -10.32 18.66
CA ASP A 138 -25.20 -10.16 19.28
C ASP A 138 -25.00 -8.70 19.74
N SER A 139 -24.89 -8.56 21.06
CA SER A 139 -24.50 -7.35 21.80
C SER A 139 -23.01 -7.06 21.70
N ASP A 140 -22.35 -7.46 20.61
CA ASP A 140 -20.91 -7.33 20.49
C ASP A 140 -20.56 -6.00 19.80
N SER A 141 -20.44 -4.97 20.64
CA SER A 141 -20.09 -3.59 20.31
C SER A 141 -18.72 -3.44 19.64
N ASP A 142 -17.93 -4.53 19.59
CA ASP A 142 -16.55 -4.49 19.15
C ASP A 142 -16.40 -4.46 17.62
N LEU A 143 -17.46 -4.81 16.88
CA LEU A 143 -17.49 -4.65 15.42
C LEU A 143 -17.98 -3.27 14.96
N ASP A 144 -18.49 -2.45 15.89
CA ASP A 144 -18.69 -1.00 15.73
C ASP A 144 -17.57 -0.21 16.42
N SER A 145 -16.60 -0.89 17.05
CA SER A 145 -15.45 -0.23 17.63
C SER A 145 -14.56 0.30 16.49
N GLU A 146 -14.36 1.62 16.49
CA GLU A 146 -13.43 2.32 15.62
C GLU A 146 -12.14 1.50 15.49
N PHE A 147 -11.81 1.08 14.27
CA PHE A 147 -10.59 0.34 14.01
C PHE A 147 -9.40 1.15 14.57
N LYS A 148 -8.89 0.71 15.72
CA LYS A 148 -7.72 1.30 16.35
C LYS A 148 -6.51 0.54 15.78
N PRO A 149 -5.68 1.17 14.93
CA PRO A 149 -4.52 0.48 14.38
C PRO A 149 -3.71 -0.09 15.56
N PRO A 150 -3.31 -1.38 15.51
CA PRO A 150 -2.71 -2.08 16.64
C PRO A 150 -1.31 -1.57 17.02
N VAL A 151 -0.85 -0.50 16.37
CA VAL A 151 0.51 0.00 16.44
C VAL A 151 0.48 1.49 16.76
N ASP A 152 1.20 1.89 17.79
CA ASP A 152 1.52 3.30 18.02
C ASP A 152 2.34 3.80 16.82
N THR A 153 1.68 4.49 15.91
CA THR A 153 2.31 5.04 14.72
C THR A 153 3.42 6.01 15.09
N ALA A 154 3.35 6.70 16.24
CA ALA A 154 4.44 7.53 16.73
C ALA A 154 5.64 6.68 17.17
N ALA A 155 5.42 5.50 17.75
CA ALA A 155 6.52 4.57 18.06
C ALA A 155 7.18 4.02 16.79
N MET A 156 6.41 3.71 15.74
CA MET A 156 6.96 3.30 14.43
C MET A 156 7.83 4.38 13.79
N LEU A 157 7.38 5.63 13.86
CA LEU A 157 8.12 6.78 13.33
C LEU A 157 9.43 7.03 14.08
N ASN A 158 9.49 6.66 15.36
CA ASN A 158 10.65 6.83 16.23
C ASN A 158 11.49 5.57 16.39
N ALA A 159 11.10 4.44 15.78
CA ALA A 159 11.83 3.20 15.86
C ALA A 159 13.21 3.38 15.19
N PRO A 160 14.32 3.26 15.93
CA PRO A 160 15.63 3.38 15.34
C PRO A 160 15.81 2.24 14.34
N ALA A 161 16.21 2.56 13.10
CA ALA A 161 16.77 1.54 12.23
C ALA A 161 17.99 0.96 12.96
N GLU A 162 17.92 -0.29 13.43
CA GLU A 162 19.07 -0.90 14.10
C GLU A 162 20.28 -0.79 13.18
N ALA A 163 21.38 -0.28 13.74
CA ALA A 163 22.50 0.32 13.03
C ALA A 163 23.08 -0.58 11.92
N GLY A 164 22.64 -0.31 10.70
CA GLY A 164 23.25 -0.71 9.45
C GLY A 164 23.21 0.49 8.51
N GLU A 165 24.00 1.51 8.82
CA GLU A 165 24.14 2.71 8.00
C GLU A 165 24.45 2.32 6.53
N LYS A 166 23.51 2.63 5.65
CA LYS A 166 23.78 3.29 4.36
C LYS A 166 22.47 3.90 3.87
N LYS A 167 22.33 5.19 4.13
CA LYS A 167 21.59 6.09 3.25
C LYS A 167 22.06 5.78 1.82
N VAL A 168 21.22 5.17 0.98
CA VAL A 168 21.50 5.10 -0.46
C VAL A 168 21.33 6.52 -0.99
N VAL A 169 22.39 7.32 -0.83
CA VAL A 169 22.52 8.61 -1.49
C VAL A 169 22.78 8.31 -2.96
N GLY A 170 21.85 8.69 -3.82
CA GLY A 170 21.93 8.43 -5.25
C GLY A 170 21.14 9.42 -6.08
N ALA A 171 21.32 10.73 -5.84
CA ALA A 171 21.11 11.77 -6.84
C ALA A 171 21.77 13.07 -6.38
N GLU A 172 23.07 13.22 -6.67
CA GLU A 172 23.66 14.57 -6.73
C GLU A 172 22.93 15.34 -7.84
N LYS A 173 22.17 16.36 -7.46
CA LYS A 173 21.69 17.38 -8.40
C LYS A 173 22.90 18.21 -8.82
N ASN A 174 23.53 17.84 -9.93
CA ASN A 174 24.45 18.75 -10.62
C ASN A 174 23.65 19.89 -11.24
N SER A 175 23.78 21.05 -10.61
CA SER A 175 23.42 22.36 -11.14
C SER A 175 24.16 22.60 -12.46
N ALA A 176 23.43 22.56 -13.57
CA ALA A 176 23.86 23.13 -14.85
C ALA A 176 22.78 24.12 -15.33
N THR A 177 22.97 25.37 -14.96
CA THR A 177 22.32 26.53 -15.58
C THR A 177 22.82 26.71 -17.01
N THR A 178 21.95 26.55 -18.02
CA THR A 178 22.03 27.31 -19.29
C THR A 178 20.70 27.27 -20.06
N LYS A 179 20.08 28.47 -20.12
CA LYS A 179 19.10 29.10 -21.04
C LYS A 179 18.17 28.32 -22.03
N PRO A 180 16.98 28.89 -22.34
CA PRO A 180 15.88 28.21 -23.02
C PRO A 180 16.03 28.23 -24.55
N SER A 181 15.68 27.12 -25.21
CA SER A 181 15.51 27.06 -26.66
C SER A 181 14.04 27.06 -27.05
N GLN A 182 13.79 27.86 -28.08
CA GLN A 182 12.53 28.33 -28.61
C GLN A 182 11.62 27.23 -29.18
N ALA A 183 10.32 27.55 -29.13
CA ALA A 183 9.25 26.89 -29.83
C ALA A 183 9.44 26.91 -31.35
N ILE A 184 9.20 25.76 -31.98
CA ILE A 184 9.00 25.64 -33.42
C ILE A 184 7.49 25.73 -33.70
N GLY A 185 7.12 26.76 -34.44
CA GLY A 185 5.75 27.04 -34.85
C GLY A 185 5.26 26.11 -35.95
N ALA A 186 3.98 25.73 -35.85
CA ALA A 186 3.18 25.34 -36.99
C ALA A 186 2.29 26.55 -37.34
N GLU A 187 2.62 27.23 -38.43
CA GLU A 187 1.71 28.16 -39.10
C GLU A 187 0.66 27.35 -39.86
N THR A 188 -0.62 27.58 -39.60
CA THR A 188 -1.67 27.46 -40.62
C THR A 188 -2.55 28.69 -40.60
N LYS A 189 -2.68 29.28 -41.80
CA LYS A 189 -3.30 30.57 -42.09
C LYS A 189 -4.80 30.60 -41.76
N HIS A 190 -5.19 31.73 -41.21
CA HIS A 190 -6.56 32.19 -41.01
C HIS A 190 -7.18 32.60 -42.35
N VAL A 191 -8.33 32.01 -42.72
CA VAL A 191 -9.30 32.64 -43.64
C VAL A 191 -10.67 32.54 -42.98
N ARG A 192 -11.24 33.70 -42.64
CA ARG A 192 -12.66 33.85 -42.30
C ARG A 192 -13.44 33.85 -43.60
N ASP A 193 -14.53 33.09 -43.68
CA ASP A 193 -15.76 33.64 -44.24
C ASP A 193 -17.00 33.07 -43.58
N LYS A 194 -18.00 33.93 -43.47
CA LYS A 194 -19.32 33.72 -42.88
C LYS A 194 -20.20 32.93 -43.85
N THR A 195 -21.34 32.43 -43.33
CA THR A 195 -22.70 32.57 -43.91
C THR A 195 -23.47 31.25 -44.12
N LEU A 196 -24.61 31.20 -43.40
CA LEU A 196 -25.92 30.54 -43.62
C LEU A 196 -26.09 29.01 -43.80
N LEU A 197 -26.89 28.46 -42.87
CA LEU A 197 -28.23 27.85 -43.09
C LEU A 197 -28.54 27.29 -44.49
N ALA A 198 -28.69 25.97 -44.57
CA ALA A 198 -29.90 25.25 -45.01
C ALA A 198 -29.74 23.75 -44.68
#